data_AF-A0A953WZ36-F1
#
_entry.id   AF-A0A953WZ36-F1
#
_cell.length_a   1.000
_cell.length_b   1.000
_cell.length_c   1.000
_cell.angle_alpha   90.00
_cell.angle_beta   90.00
_cell.angle_gamma   90.00
#
_symmetry.space_group_name_H-M   'P 1'
#
loop_
_entity.id
_entity.type
_entity.pdbx_description
1 polymer ?
#
loop_
_entity_poly.entity_id
_entity_poly.type
_entity_poly.pdbx_seq_one_letter_code
_entity_poly.pdbx_strand_id
1 'polypeptide(L)'
;MEGPLGIVAGLGELPVAIASHAVASGRGVYVLRLKGFEEPALAEFPGDTMGVGEIGGIMSRLKSAGCKDVVFAGIVKRPDFKDLHLDMRGTLLLPKVISEARKGDDALLRVLVGEFEKHGFNVIGSEEANAALLAPEGLMAGPEPTEENLHDIAHAARVAAATGALDIGQGCVVCNGLVLAVEAQEGTDEMLRRCAGLPA
;
A
#
# COMPACT_ATOMS: atom_id res chain seq x y z
N MET A 1 -1.62 -13.45 -24.84
CA MET A 1 -0.84 -13.42 -23.59
C MET A 1 -1.12 -12.09 -22.92
N GLU A 2 -1.41 -12.14 -21.64
CA GLU A 2 -1.56 -10.94 -20.81
C GLU A 2 -0.23 -10.18 -20.79
N GLY A 3 -0.28 -8.84 -20.82
CA GLY A 3 0.92 -8.02 -20.77
C GLY A 3 1.64 -8.16 -19.43
N PRO A 4 2.92 -7.75 -19.34
CA PRO A 4 3.63 -7.75 -18.06
C PRO A 4 2.88 -6.91 -17.02
N LEU A 5 2.92 -7.35 -15.77
CA LEU A 5 2.37 -6.60 -14.64
C LEU A 5 3.24 -5.35 -14.38
N GLY A 6 2.64 -4.17 -14.42
CA GLY A 6 3.29 -2.94 -14.01
C GLY A 6 3.30 -2.81 -12.49
N ILE A 7 4.47 -2.66 -11.88
CA ILE A 7 4.57 -2.48 -10.42
C ILE A 7 5.14 -1.09 -10.16
N VAL A 8 4.35 -0.19 -9.58
CA VAL A 8 4.84 1.08 -9.06
C VAL A 8 5.26 0.84 -7.60
N ALA A 9 6.57 0.76 -7.38
CA ALA A 9 7.16 0.17 -6.19
C ALA A 9 7.75 1.21 -5.23
N GLY A 10 7.31 1.16 -3.98
CA GLY A 10 7.99 1.76 -2.83
C GLY A 10 8.89 0.75 -2.10
N LEU A 11 9.19 1.03 -0.82
CA LEU A 11 10.03 0.17 0.03
C LEU A 11 9.30 -1.06 0.56
N GLY A 12 10.06 -2.07 0.98
CA GLY A 12 9.57 -3.22 1.73
C GLY A 12 9.32 -4.47 0.89
N GLU A 13 8.90 -5.54 1.57
CA GLU A 13 8.84 -6.88 0.97
C GLU A 13 7.64 -7.09 0.03
N LEU A 14 6.58 -6.30 0.18
CA LEU A 14 5.35 -6.43 -0.61
C LEU A 14 5.58 -6.36 -2.14
N PRO A 15 6.21 -5.31 -2.70
CA PRO A 15 6.47 -5.25 -4.14
C PRO A 15 7.39 -6.40 -4.62
N VAL A 16 8.32 -6.87 -3.78
CA VAL A 16 9.22 -7.99 -4.10
C VAL A 16 8.44 -9.29 -4.21
N ALA A 17 7.55 -9.55 -3.24
CA ALA A 17 6.69 -10.73 -3.22
C ALA A 17 5.75 -10.76 -4.43
N ILE A 18 5.17 -9.62 -4.81
CA ILE A 18 4.32 -9.51 -6.01
C ILE A 18 5.13 -9.76 -7.28
N ALA A 19 6.30 -9.13 -7.43
CA ALA A 19 7.15 -9.31 -8.60
C ALA A 19 7.59 -10.77 -8.77
N SER A 20 8.02 -11.40 -7.67
CA SER A 20 8.45 -12.79 -7.63
C SER A 20 7.32 -13.74 -7.99
N HIS A 21 6.12 -13.52 -7.46
CA HIS A 21 4.95 -14.33 -7.76
C HIS A 21 4.53 -14.23 -9.23
N ALA A 22 4.49 -13.01 -9.79
CA ALA A 22 4.18 -12.80 -11.20
C ALA A 22 5.17 -13.56 -12.11
N VAL A 23 6.47 -13.45 -11.85
CA VAL A 23 7.50 -14.19 -12.61
C VAL A 23 7.35 -15.71 -12.44
N ALA A 24 7.15 -16.20 -11.22
CA ALA A 24 6.98 -17.62 -10.93
C ALA A 24 5.73 -18.23 -11.60
N SER A 25 4.67 -17.43 -11.77
CA SER A 25 3.43 -17.81 -12.48
C SER A 25 3.53 -17.65 -14.01
N GLY A 26 4.70 -17.27 -14.53
CA GLY A 26 4.95 -17.13 -15.97
C GLY A 26 4.48 -15.79 -16.55
N ARG A 27 4.07 -14.84 -15.71
CA ARG A 27 3.72 -13.47 -16.11
C ARG A 27 4.96 -12.57 -16.04
N GLY A 28 5.23 -11.82 -17.09
CA GLY A 28 6.29 -10.80 -17.06
C GLY A 28 5.98 -9.70 -16.04
N VAL A 29 7.00 -8.96 -15.61
CA VAL A 29 6.84 -7.78 -14.76
C VAL A 29 7.58 -6.59 -15.38
N TYR A 30 7.18 -5.38 -14.98
CA TYR A 30 7.95 -4.17 -15.23
C TYR A 30 7.87 -3.28 -13.98
N VAL A 31 9.00 -3.09 -13.31
CA VAL A 31 9.06 -2.47 -11.99
C VAL A 31 9.53 -1.02 -12.10
N LEU A 32 8.65 -0.09 -11.77
CA LEU A 32 8.99 1.32 -11.60
C LEU A 32 9.33 1.59 -10.15
N ARG A 33 10.62 1.73 -9.87
CA ARG A 33 11.15 2.02 -8.53
C ARG A 33 11.02 3.51 -8.26
N LEU A 34 10.33 3.86 -7.19
CA LEU A 34 10.15 5.26 -6.82
C LEU A 34 11.44 5.79 -6.20
N LYS A 35 11.98 6.87 -6.77
CA LYS A 35 13.23 7.47 -6.34
C LYS A 35 13.17 7.87 -4.86
N GLY A 36 14.16 7.45 -4.06
CA GLY A 36 14.18 7.63 -2.61
C GLY A 36 13.41 6.57 -1.82
N PHE A 37 12.75 5.64 -2.49
CA PHE A 37 12.04 4.48 -1.94
C PHE A 37 12.45 3.18 -2.65
N GLU A 38 13.69 3.13 -3.11
CA GLU A 38 14.23 2.02 -3.90
C GLU A 38 14.50 0.81 -2.99
N GLU A 39 13.70 -0.25 -3.12
CA GLU A 39 13.96 -1.54 -2.49
C GLU A 39 15.06 -2.29 -3.28
N PRO A 40 16.26 -2.55 -2.70
CA PRO A 40 17.36 -3.18 -3.43
C PRO A 40 17.02 -4.53 -4.06
N ALA A 41 16.19 -5.33 -3.40
CA ALA A 41 15.76 -6.64 -3.91
C ALA A 41 14.98 -6.52 -5.23
N LEU A 42 14.40 -5.34 -5.54
CA LEU A 42 13.72 -5.15 -6.80
C LEU A 42 14.68 -4.99 -7.98
N ALA A 43 15.98 -4.72 -7.77
CA ALA A 43 16.93 -4.39 -8.84
C ALA A 43 17.10 -5.51 -9.89
N GLU A 44 16.80 -6.76 -9.54
CA GLU A 44 16.88 -7.90 -10.47
C GLU A 44 15.79 -7.89 -11.55
N PHE A 45 14.64 -7.24 -11.30
CA PHE A 45 13.52 -7.22 -12.23
C PHE A 45 13.69 -6.14 -13.31
N PRO A 46 13.18 -6.33 -14.53
CA PRO A 46 13.24 -5.28 -15.56
C PRO A 46 12.41 -4.05 -15.14
N GLY A 47 12.91 -2.85 -15.42
CA GLY A 47 12.19 -1.61 -15.16
C GLY A 47 13.09 -0.38 -15.04
N ASP A 48 12.52 0.72 -14.59
CA ASP A 48 13.20 2.02 -14.45
C ASP A 48 13.10 2.55 -13.01
N THR A 49 13.91 3.56 -12.69
CA THR A 49 13.78 4.35 -11.45
C THR A 49 13.28 5.74 -11.81
N MET A 50 12.21 6.19 -11.16
CA MET A 50 11.56 7.48 -11.48
C MET A 50 11.11 8.20 -10.20
N GLY A 51 11.11 9.52 -10.21
CA GLY A 51 10.56 10.33 -9.12
C GLY A 51 9.05 10.17 -9.01
N VAL A 52 8.53 10.26 -7.77
CA VAL A 52 7.09 10.21 -7.47
C VAL A 52 6.28 11.32 -8.16
N GLY A 53 6.93 12.41 -8.60
CA GLY A 53 6.33 13.51 -9.34
C GLY A 53 6.28 13.33 -10.87
N GLU A 54 6.94 12.31 -11.41
CA GLU A 54 7.06 12.05 -12.86
C GLU A 54 5.91 11.17 -13.38
N ILE A 55 4.68 11.55 -13.05
CA ILE A 55 3.47 10.74 -13.30
C ILE A 55 3.28 10.41 -14.79
N GLY A 56 3.44 11.39 -15.68
CA GLY A 56 3.37 11.18 -17.12
C GLY A 56 4.50 10.29 -17.64
N GLY A 57 5.72 10.45 -17.11
CA GLY A 57 6.86 9.60 -17.40
C GLY A 57 6.62 8.14 -17.01
N ILE A 58 6.16 7.91 -15.79
CA ILE A 58 5.75 6.60 -15.26
C ILE A 58 4.74 5.92 -16.19
N MET A 59 3.67 6.63 -16.56
CA MET A 59 2.65 6.11 -17.46
C MET A 59 3.20 5.79 -18.85
N SER A 60 4.11 6.63 -19.37
CA SER A 60 4.75 6.39 -20.65
C SER A 60 5.59 5.12 -20.64
N ARG A 61 6.39 4.90 -19.58
CA ARG A 61 7.23 3.69 -19.43
C ARG A 61 6.39 2.42 -19.34
N LEU A 62 5.33 2.43 -18.52
CA LEU A 62 4.40 1.30 -18.40
C LEU A 62 3.75 0.97 -19.75
N LYS A 63 3.30 1.98 -20.50
CA LYS A 63 2.73 1.77 -21.85
C LYS A 63 3.75 1.20 -22.82
N SER A 64 4.97 1.72 -22.83
CA SER A 64 6.06 1.21 -23.68
C SER A 64 6.45 -0.23 -23.33
N ALA A 65 6.35 -0.62 -22.07
CA ALA A 65 6.55 -1.98 -21.60
C ALA A 65 5.36 -2.93 -21.90
N GLY A 66 4.23 -2.39 -22.39
CA GLY A 66 3.02 -3.16 -22.66
C GLY A 66 2.21 -3.53 -21.42
N CYS A 67 2.45 -2.85 -20.29
CA CYS A 67 1.68 -3.04 -19.07
C CYS A 67 0.27 -2.49 -19.24
N LYS A 68 -0.73 -3.33 -18.93
CA LYS A 68 -2.14 -2.94 -18.84
C LYS A 68 -2.61 -2.92 -17.40
N ASP A 69 -2.30 -3.98 -16.66
CA ASP A 69 -2.54 -4.03 -15.23
C ASP A 69 -1.37 -3.38 -14.49
N VAL A 70 -1.71 -2.57 -13.49
CA VAL A 70 -0.75 -1.85 -12.65
C VAL A 70 -1.12 -2.05 -11.19
N VAL A 71 -0.14 -2.33 -10.36
CA VAL A 71 -0.28 -2.40 -8.91
C VAL A 71 0.64 -1.37 -8.25
N PHE A 72 0.11 -0.66 -7.25
CA PHE A 72 0.89 0.18 -6.37
C PHE A 72 1.24 -0.65 -5.13
N ALA A 73 2.53 -0.82 -4.84
CA ALA A 73 2.97 -1.71 -3.78
C ALA A 73 4.20 -1.15 -3.05
N GLY A 74 4.18 -1.27 -1.73
CA GLY A 74 5.28 -0.85 -0.86
C GLY A 74 5.06 0.50 -0.19
N ILE A 75 5.96 0.81 0.73
CA ILE A 75 5.89 1.98 1.60
C ILE A 75 6.42 3.20 0.86
N VAL A 76 5.60 4.24 0.81
CA VAL A 76 5.98 5.57 0.29
C VAL A 76 5.65 6.59 1.37
N LYS A 77 6.68 7.23 1.92
CA LYS A 77 6.47 8.36 2.83
C LYS A 77 6.01 9.56 2.03
N ARG A 78 5.05 10.32 2.58
CA ARG A 78 4.56 11.54 1.96
C ARG A 78 5.74 12.49 1.71
N PRO A 79 6.05 12.81 0.45
CA PRO A 79 7.13 13.74 0.13
C PRO A 79 6.72 15.17 0.49
N ASP A 80 7.69 16.06 0.71
CA ASP A 80 7.40 17.49 0.69
C ASP A 80 7.05 17.87 -0.76
N PHE A 81 5.81 18.28 -0.99
CA PHE A 81 5.32 18.66 -2.31
C PHE A 81 6.12 19.80 -2.95
N LYS A 82 6.85 20.59 -2.16
CA LYS A 82 7.72 21.68 -2.66
C LYS A 82 8.99 21.18 -3.32
N ASP A 83 9.48 20.02 -2.91
CA ASP A 83 10.75 19.44 -3.38
C ASP A 83 10.54 18.44 -4.51
N LEU A 84 9.30 18.28 -4.97
CA LEU A 84 8.96 17.36 -6.05
C LEU A 84 9.40 17.90 -7.41
N HIS A 85 10.20 17.11 -8.11
CA HIS A 85 10.37 17.26 -9.54
C HIS A 85 9.13 16.72 -10.26
N LEU A 86 8.31 17.65 -10.74
CA LEU A 86 7.06 17.34 -11.42
C LEU A 86 7.24 17.41 -12.94
N ASP A 87 6.73 16.41 -13.65
CA ASP A 87 6.51 16.56 -15.09
C ASP A 87 5.23 17.38 -15.38
N MET A 88 4.93 17.62 -16.65
CA MET A 88 3.73 18.39 -17.03
C MET A 88 2.45 17.82 -16.43
N ARG A 89 2.33 16.50 -16.36
CA ARG A 89 1.15 15.82 -15.82
C ARG A 89 1.13 15.89 -14.30
N GLY A 90 2.26 15.67 -13.63
CA GLY A 90 2.42 15.88 -12.19
C GLY A 90 2.04 17.30 -11.78
N THR A 91 2.45 18.30 -12.57
CA THR A 91 2.10 19.72 -12.34
C THR A 91 0.59 19.95 -12.43
N LEU A 92 -0.09 19.35 -13.42
CA LEU A 92 -1.54 19.46 -13.57
C LEU A 92 -2.32 18.77 -12.43
N LEU A 93 -1.79 17.67 -11.90
CA LEU A 93 -2.43 16.90 -10.83
C LEU A 93 -2.16 17.46 -9.44
N LEU A 94 -1.06 18.20 -9.27
CA LEU A 94 -0.58 18.69 -7.98
C LEU A 94 -1.65 19.39 -7.14
N PRO A 95 -2.49 20.31 -7.66
CA PRO A 95 -3.51 20.97 -6.86
C PRO A 95 -4.53 19.99 -6.27
N LYS A 96 -4.93 18.97 -7.06
CA LYS A 96 -5.86 17.94 -6.63
C LYS A 96 -5.22 17.01 -5.59
N VAL A 97 -3.98 16.61 -5.83
CA VAL A 97 -3.16 15.82 -4.91
C VAL A 97 -3.02 16.52 -3.55
N ILE A 98 -2.65 17.80 -3.52
CA ILE A 98 -2.52 18.58 -2.28
C ILE A 98 -3.85 18.70 -1.54
N SER A 99 -4.96 18.91 -2.27
CA SER A 99 -6.30 19.01 -1.68
C SER A 99 -6.73 17.70 -1.02
N GLU A 100 -6.60 16.57 -1.71
CA GLU A 100 -7.01 15.27 -1.19
C GLU A 100 -6.06 14.72 -0.12
N ALA A 101 -4.76 15.03 -0.19
CA ALA A 101 -3.80 14.67 0.85
C ALA A 101 -4.16 15.23 2.23
N ARG A 102 -4.94 16.32 2.32
CA ARG A 102 -5.45 16.86 3.59
C ARG A 102 -6.57 16.03 4.20
N LYS A 103 -7.24 15.20 3.39
CA LYS A 103 -8.31 14.31 3.83
C LYS A 103 -7.79 12.96 4.30
N GLY A 104 -6.56 12.62 3.92
CA GLY A 104 -5.82 11.44 4.36
C GLY A 104 -5.11 10.73 3.20
N ASP A 105 -4.55 9.56 3.45
CA ASP A 105 -3.70 8.86 2.48
C ASP A 105 -4.53 8.04 1.46
N ASP A 106 -5.66 7.47 1.86
CA ASP A 106 -6.56 6.77 0.95
C ASP A 106 -7.14 7.73 -0.11
N ALA A 107 -7.54 8.93 0.32
CA ALA A 107 -8.02 9.96 -0.60
C ALA A 107 -6.96 10.34 -1.65
N LEU A 108 -5.69 10.43 -1.25
CA LEU A 108 -4.57 10.68 -2.16
C LEU A 108 -4.36 9.52 -3.14
N LEU A 109 -4.34 8.27 -2.64
CA LEU A 109 -4.15 7.09 -3.47
C LEU A 109 -5.25 6.98 -4.54
N ARG A 110 -6.51 7.22 -4.18
CA ARG A 110 -7.64 7.23 -5.12
C ARG A 110 -7.49 8.26 -6.25
N VAL A 111 -6.84 9.40 -6.00
CA VAL A 111 -6.54 10.38 -7.06
C VAL A 111 -5.56 9.80 -8.07
N LEU A 112 -4.51 9.13 -7.59
CA LEU A 112 -3.51 8.50 -8.44
C LEU A 112 -4.11 7.34 -9.24
N VAL A 113 -4.85 6.45 -8.57
CA VAL A 113 -5.58 5.34 -9.21
C VAL A 113 -6.47 5.86 -10.34
N GLY A 114 -7.35 6.82 -10.04
CA GLY A 114 -8.28 7.37 -11.03
C GLY A 114 -7.57 8.12 -12.17
N GLU A 115 -6.36 8.64 -11.96
CA GLU A 115 -5.59 9.20 -13.06
C GLU A 115 -4.99 8.11 -13.96
N PHE A 116 -4.51 7.00 -13.41
CA PHE A 116 -4.02 5.87 -14.20
C PHE A 116 -5.14 5.22 -15.01
N GLU A 117 -6.31 5.03 -14.42
CA GLU A 117 -7.49 4.47 -15.09
C GLU A 117 -7.94 5.31 -16.29
N LYS A 118 -7.96 6.64 -16.15
CA LYS A 118 -8.24 7.57 -17.27
C LYS A 118 -7.28 7.40 -18.44
N HIS A 119 -6.10 6.82 -18.20
CA HIS A 119 -5.08 6.58 -19.21
C HIS A 119 -5.07 5.16 -19.77
N GLY A 120 -6.08 4.37 -19.42
CA GLY A 120 -6.30 3.03 -19.96
C GLY A 120 -5.54 1.93 -19.21
N PHE A 121 -5.04 2.22 -18.00
CA PHE A 121 -4.54 1.18 -17.11
C PHE A 121 -5.70 0.58 -16.31
N ASN A 122 -5.58 -0.70 -16.00
CA ASN A 122 -6.38 -1.36 -14.99
C ASN A 122 -5.57 -1.38 -13.70
N VAL A 123 -5.96 -0.59 -12.71
CA VAL A 123 -5.22 -0.56 -11.44
C VAL A 123 -5.80 -1.63 -10.52
N ILE A 124 -4.99 -2.64 -10.21
CA ILE A 124 -5.40 -3.80 -9.42
C ILE A 124 -4.89 -3.69 -7.98
N GLY A 125 -5.60 -4.35 -7.07
CA GLY A 125 -5.18 -4.51 -5.68
C GLY A 125 -3.97 -5.44 -5.53
N SER A 126 -3.28 -5.35 -4.39
CA SER A 126 -2.16 -6.25 -4.08
C SER A 126 -2.60 -7.70 -3.95
N GLU A 127 -3.83 -7.90 -3.46
CA GLU A 127 -4.52 -9.17 -3.31
C GLU A 127 -4.86 -9.83 -4.65
N GLU A 128 -5.15 -9.03 -5.68
CA GLU A 128 -5.37 -9.54 -7.04
C GLU A 128 -4.03 -9.86 -7.72
N ALA A 129 -2.99 -9.05 -7.43
CA ALA A 129 -1.64 -9.27 -7.95
C ALA A 129 -0.95 -10.52 -7.36
N ASN A 130 -1.26 -10.87 -6.11
CA ASN A 130 -0.81 -12.09 -5.47
C ASN A 130 -1.77 -12.51 -4.34
N ALA A 131 -2.72 -13.39 -4.67
CA ALA A 131 -3.71 -13.87 -3.71
C ALA A 131 -3.11 -14.64 -2.52
N ALA A 132 -1.88 -15.16 -2.66
CA ALA A 132 -1.19 -15.86 -1.57
C ALA A 132 -0.72 -14.91 -0.44
N LEU A 133 -0.84 -13.59 -0.61
CA LEU A 133 -0.54 -12.61 0.43
C LEU A 133 -1.66 -12.45 1.47
N LEU A 134 -2.85 -12.97 1.19
CA LEU A 134 -3.98 -12.86 2.11
C LEU A 134 -3.83 -13.84 3.28
N ALA A 135 -4.20 -13.38 4.48
CA ALA A 135 -4.38 -14.27 5.62
C ALA A 135 -5.49 -15.29 5.31
N PRO A 136 -5.24 -16.59 5.50
CA PRO A 136 -6.29 -17.60 5.32
C PRO A 136 -7.37 -17.44 6.40
N GLU A 137 -8.55 -17.99 6.12
CA GLU A 137 -9.58 -18.11 7.15
C GLU A 137 -9.15 -19.11 8.24
N GLY A 138 -9.39 -18.74 9.50
CA GLY A 138 -9.13 -19.58 10.66
C GLY A 138 -7.84 -19.24 11.41
N LEU A 139 -7.49 -20.12 12.35
CA LEU A 139 -6.31 -19.95 13.21
C LEU A 139 -5.02 -20.18 12.41
N MET A 140 -4.20 -19.14 12.27
CA MET A 140 -2.92 -19.23 11.57
C MET A 140 -1.81 -19.83 12.43
N ALA A 141 -1.77 -19.46 13.72
CA ALA A 141 -0.74 -19.90 14.65
C ALA A 141 -1.20 -19.70 16.10
N GLY A 142 -0.65 -20.49 17.03
CA GLY A 142 -0.94 -20.41 18.45
C GLY A 142 -2.03 -21.39 18.91
N PRO A 143 -2.48 -21.27 20.18
CA PRO A 143 -3.60 -22.04 20.70
C PRO A 143 -4.94 -21.51 20.17
N GLU A 144 -5.97 -22.35 20.23
CA GLU A 144 -7.35 -21.93 19.96
C GLU A 144 -7.76 -20.80 20.92
N PRO A 145 -8.44 -19.75 20.42
CA PRO A 145 -8.90 -18.64 21.25
C PRO A 145 -9.97 -19.11 22.24
N THR A 146 -9.91 -18.58 23.46
CA THR A 146 -10.99 -18.77 24.43
C THR A 146 -12.20 -17.89 24.06
N GLU A 147 -13.36 -18.13 24.69
CA GLU A 147 -14.55 -17.27 24.55
C GLU A 147 -14.25 -15.80 24.86
N GLU A 148 -13.41 -15.53 25.88
CA GLU A 148 -12.98 -14.18 26.23
C GLU A 148 -12.12 -13.56 25.12
N ASN A 149 -11.20 -14.33 24.53
CA ASN A 149 -10.42 -13.86 23.39
C ASN A 149 -11.30 -13.58 22.18
N LEU A 150 -12.31 -14.42 21.90
CA LEU A 150 -13.26 -14.20 20.81
C LEU A 150 -14.05 -12.90 20.99
N HIS A 151 -14.44 -12.56 22.22
CA HIS A 151 -15.08 -11.29 22.53
C HIS A 151 -14.15 -10.09 22.23
N ASP A 152 -12.89 -10.17 22.65
CA ASP A 152 -11.90 -9.12 22.37
C ASP A 152 -11.59 -9.00 20.88
N ILE A 153 -11.44 -10.11 20.17
CA ILE A 153 -11.22 -10.14 18.70
C ILE A 153 -12.38 -9.43 17.99
N ALA A 154 -13.62 -9.79 18.31
CA ALA A 154 -14.80 -9.16 17.70
C ALA A 154 -14.92 -7.67 18.05
N HIS A 155 -14.51 -7.28 19.26
CA HIS A 155 -14.50 -5.88 19.66
C HIS A 155 -13.40 -5.08 18.93
N ALA A 156 -12.17 -5.60 18.91
CA ALA A 156 -11.03 -4.99 18.23
C ALA A 156 -11.31 -4.80 16.73
N ALA A 157 -11.88 -5.82 16.06
CA ALA A 157 -12.25 -5.74 14.65
C ALA A 157 -13.26 -4.62 14.36
N ARG A 158 -14.28 -4.46 15.20
CA ARG A 158 -15.26 -3.36 15.05
C ARG A 158 -14.61 -1.99 15.23
N VAL A 159 -13.74 -1.84 16.22
CA VAL A 159 -13.05 -0.57 16.48
C VAL A 159 -12.11 -0.21 15.33
N ALA A 160 -11.26 -1.16 14.90
CA ALA A 160 -10.36 -0.98 13.77
C ALA A 160 -11.10 -0.63 12.48
N ALA A 161 -12.25 -1.28 12.21
CA ALA A 161 -13.08 -0.97 11.05
C ALA A 161 -13.67 0.46 11.12
N ALA A 162 -14.13 0.88 12.31
CA ALA A 162 -14.68 2.22 12.51
C ALA A 162 -13.60 3.31 12.37
N THR A 163 -12.40 3.08 12.91
CA THR A 163 -11.28 4.04 12.82
C THR A 163 -10.73 4.11 11.40
N GLY A 164 -10.68 2.98 10.70
CA GLY A 164 -10.29 2.91 9.29
C GLY A 164 -11.28 3.64 8.39
N ALA A 165 -12.58 3.50 8.64
CA ALA A 165 -13.62 4.22 7.89
C ALA A 165 -13.56 5.76 8.03
N LEU A 166 -12.89 6.25 9.09
CA LEU A 166 -12.64 7.66 9.33
C LEU A 166 -11.25 8.14 8.86
N ASP A 167 -10.47 7.26 8.23
CA ASP A 167 -9.08 7.52 7.79
C ASP A 167 -8.17 7.99 8.95
N ILE A 168 -8.42 7.47 10.16
CA ILE A 168 -7.60 7.73 11.36
C ILE A 168 -6.43 6.74 11.41
N GLY A 169 -6.74 5.46 11.27
CA GLY A 169 -5.79 4.35 11.33
C GLY A 169 -6.52 3.00 11.35
N GLN A 170 -5.75 1.92 11.20
CA GLN A 170 -6.27 0.59 10.86
C GLN A 170 -5.98 -0.49 11.93
N GLY A 171 -5.30 -0.13 13.01
CA GLY A 171 -4.93 -1.02 14.11
C GLY A 171 -5.67 -0.70 15.41
N CYS A 172 -5.91 -1.73 16.23
CA CYS A 172 -6.53 -1.61 17.54
C CYS A 172 -6.00 -2.71 18.48
N VAL A 173 -5.85 -2.39 19.77
CA VAL A 173 -5.58 -3.34 20.84
C VAL A 173 -6.72 -3.30 21.85
N VAL A 174 -7.33 -4.46 22.09
CA VAL A 174 -8.36 -4.67 23.11
C VAL A 174 -7.87 -5.73 24.08
N CYS A 175 -8.12 -5.53 25.37
CA CYS A 175 -7.85 -6.50 26.42
C CYS A 175 -8.99 -6.48 27.44
N ASN A 176 -9.58 -7.65 27.70
CA ASN A 176 -10.68 -7.84 28.64
C ASN A 176 -11.83 -6.85 28.39
N GLY A 177 -12.18 -6.65 27.11
CA GLY A 177 -13.21 -5.75 26.63
C GLY A 177 -12.82 -4.27 26.55
N LEU A 178 -11.67 -3.87 27.09
CA LEU A 178 -11.21 -2.48 27.10
C LEU A 178 -10.31 -2.17 25.90
N VAL A 179 -10.62 -1.11 25.16
CA VAL A 179 -9.75 -0.58 24.11
C VAL A 179 -8.55 0.11 24.76
N LEU A 180 -7.37 -0.49 24.62
CA LEU A 180 -6.12 0.01 25.19
C LEU A 180 -5.40 0.97 24.25
N ALA A 181 -5.43 0.69 22.95
CA ALA A 181 -4.79 1.50 21.94
C ALA A 181 -5.54 1.43 20.61
N VAL A 182 -5.50 2.54 19.89
CA VAL A 182 -5.93 2.66 18.50
C VAL A 182 -4.74 3.27 17.74
N GLU A 183 -4.45 2.72 16.57
CA GLU A 183 -3.40 3.21 15.67
C GLU A 183 -3.85 4.52 15.01
N ALA A 184 -2.92 5.45 14.86
CA ALA A 184 -3.05 6.58 13.95
C ALA A 184 -1.75 6.75 13.13
N GLN A 185 -1.24 7.97 12.98
CA GLN A 185 -0.04 8.22 12.16
C GLN A 185 1.25 7.63 12.71
N GLU A 186 1.28 7.17 13.97
CA GLU A 186 2.48 6.57 14.56
C GLU A 186 2.83 5.21 13.96
N GLY A 187 1.85 4.51 13.37
CA GLY A 187 2.00 3.16 12.84
C GLY A 187 1.88 2.06 13.91
N THR A 188 1.61 0.84 13.46
CA THR A 188 1.33 -0.32 14.33
C THR A 188 2.44 -0.62 15.33
N ASP A 189 3.71 -0.54 14.92
CA ASP A 189 4.87 -0.79 15.81
C ASP A 189 4.89 0.15 17.03
N GLU A 190 4.70 1.46 16.80
CA GLU A 190 4.68 2.44 17.88
C GLU A 190 3.42 2.29 18.75
N MET A 191 2.28 1.96 18.15
CA MET A 191 1.05 1.63 18.89
C MET A 191 1.30 0.46 19.86
N LEU A 192 1.94 -0.62 19.40
CA LEU A 192 2.24 -1.79 20.21
C LEU A 192 3.26 -1.48 21.32
N ARG A 193 4.30 -0.68 21.03
CA ARG A 193 5.25 -0.22 22.06
C ARG A 193 4.55 0.63 23.12
N ARG A 194 3.64 1.53 22.71
CA ARG A 194 2.82 2.34 23.64
C ARG A 194 1.92 1.46 24.49
N CYS A 195 1.28 0.45 23.89
CA CYS A 195 0.42 -0.49 24.61
C CYS A 195 1.20 -1.28 25.67
N ALA A 196 2.43 -1.70 25.36
CA ALA A 196 3.30 -2.41 26.31
C ALA A 196 3.72 -1.56 27.52
N GLY A 197 3.63 -0.23 27.43
CA GLY A 197 3.90 0.68 28.54
C GLY A 197 2.70 0.99 29.44
N LEU A 198 1.52 0.43 29.15
CA LEU A 198 0.32 0.67 29.95
C LEU A 198 0.37 -0.13 31.28
N PRO A 199 -0.26 0.38 32.35
CA PRO A 199 -0.41 -0.37 33.60
C PRO A 199 -1.14 -1.70 33.38
N ALA A 200 -0.75 -2.72 34.16
CA ALA A 200 -1.41 -4.01 34.21
C ALA A 200 -2.77 -3.93 34.93
#